data_AF-A0A1Q4YUL1-F1
#
_entry.id   AF-A0A1Q4YUL1-F1
#
_cell.length_a   1.000
_cell.length_b   1.000
_cell.length_c   1.000
_cell.angle_alpha   90.00
_cell.angle_beta   90.00
_cell.angle_gamma   90.00
#
_symmetry.space_group_name_H-M   'P 1'
#
loop_
_entity.id
_entity.type
_entity.pdbx_description
1 polymer ?
#
loop_
_entity_poly.entity_id
_entity_poly.type
_entity_poly.pdbx_seq_one_letter_code
_entity_poly.pdbx_strand_id
1 'polypeptide(L)'
;MAELMLCTGLDPDEPDSVTLVVVVAEEGAEDERAVARLGVYGYEGDGCLYFVQTDGWAERRLDGELLTVDIVAHPLVLKGLEADAELFPERSSADPAALRLLRVSGRVGPGLYAQAQDSTVVLTAPAGTPAEQVVAEARSGERWPLILAPPPE
;
A
#
# COMPACT_ATOMS: atom_id res chain seq x y z
N MET A 1 6.53 0.41 -11.95
CA MET A 1 5.22 1.08 -12.06
C MET A 1 4.33 0.36 -11.10
N ALA A 2 3.79 1.07 -10.12
CA ALA A 2 2.94 0.45 -9.12
C ALA A 2 1.67 -0.16 -9.74
N GLU A 3 1.27 -1.32 -9.24
CA GLU A 3 0.10 -2.06 -9.72
C GLU A 3 -0.90 -2.27 -8.58
N LEU A 4 -2.18 -2.30 -8.92
CA LEU A 4 -3.29 -2.47 -7.99
C LEU A 4 -4.04 -3.75 -8.31
N MET A 5 -4.33 -4.56 -7.29
CA MET A 5 -5.06 -5.82 -7.43
C MET A 5 -6.06 -6.04 -6.29
N LEU A 6 -7.17 -6.70 -6.57
CA LEU A 6 -8.03 -7.30 -5.55
C LEU A 6 -7.75 -8.79 -5.50
N CYS A 7 -7.37 -9.28 -4.33
CA CYS A 7 -6.89 -10.64 -4.12
C CYS A 7 -7.61 -11.29 -2.96
N THR A 8 -7.82 -12.60 -3.02
CA THR A 8 -8.16 -13.42 -1.86
C THR A 8 -6.97 -14.28 -1.43
N GLY A 9 -7.06 -14.93 -0.27
CA GLY A 9 -6.10 -15.92 0.22
C GLY A 9 -4.78 -15.35 0.76
N LEU A 10 -4.74 -14.05 1.05
CA LEU A 10 -3.58 -13.40 1.68
C LEU A 10 -3.62 -13.50 3.22
N ASP A 11 -4.83 -13.54 3.79
CA ASP A 11 -5.06 -13.84 5.19
C ASP A 11 -5.29 -15.36 5.33
N PRO A 12 -4.42 -16.09 6.04
CA PRO A 12 -4.58 -17.54 6.24
C PRO A 12 -5.76 -17.88 7.16
N ASP A 13 -6.17 -16.98 8.04
CA ASP A 13 -7.30 -17.17 8.95
C ASP A 13 -8.63 -16.83 8.23
N GLU A 14 -8.58 -15.89 7.28
CA GLU A 14 -9.72 -15.50 6.43
C GLU A 14 -9.39 -15.64 4.92
N PRO A 15 -9.24 -16.87 4.38
CA PRO A 15 -8.76 -17.07 3.00
C PRO A 15 -9.71 -16.55 1.92
N ASP A 16 -11.00 -16.41 2.23
CA ASP A 16 -12.01 -15.89 1.31
C ASP A 16 -12.14 -14.36 1.38
N SER A 17 -11.46 -13.70 2.33
CA SER A 17 -11.49 -12.24 2.44
C SER A 17 -10.86 -11.59 1.22
N VAL A 18 -11.51 -10.52 0.73
CA VAL A 18 -10.98 -9.73 -0.38
C VAL A 18 -10.06 -8.68 0.20
N THR A 19 -8.83 -8.63 -0.28
CA THR A 19 -7.81 -7.68 0.15
C THR A 19 -7.38 -6.84 -1.03
N LEU A 20 -7.25 -5.53 -0.80
CA LEU A 20 -6.67 -4.60 -1.77
C LEU A 20 -5.15 -4.63 -1.65
N VAL A 21 -4.48 -4.94 -2.75
CA VAL A 21 -3.02 -5.03 -2.85
C VAL A 21 -2.48 -3.93 -3.74
N VAL A 22 -1.42 -3.28 -3.29
CA VAL A 22 -0.58 -2.40 -4.10
C VAL A 22 0.82 -3.03 -4.18
N VAL A 23 1.28 -3.32 -5.39
CA VAL A 23 2.64 -3.82 -5.64
C VAL A 23 3.52 -2.65 -6.08
N VAL A 24 4.67 -2.47 -5.45
CA VAL A 24 5.65 -1.41 -5.78
C VAL A 24 7.03 -1.99 -6.04
N ALA A 25 7.80 -1.36 -6.94
CA ALA A 25 9.17 -1.76 -7.20
C ALA A 25 10.16 -1.15 -6.19
N GLU A 26 11.03 -1.99 -5.60
CA GLU A 26 12.06 -1.59 -4.63
C GLU A 26 13.11 -0.63 -5.20
N GLU A 27 13.41 -0.78 -6.49
CA GLU A 27 14.34 0.06 -7.24
C GLU A 27 13.61 0.86 -8.34
N GLY A 28 12.32 1.12 -8.12
CA GLY A 28 11.46 1.84 -9.06
C GLY A 28 11.66 3.36 -9.07
N ALA A 29 10.61 4.06 -9.51
CA ALA A 29 10.53 5.51 -9.40
C ALA A 29 10.55 5.96 -7.92
N GLU A 30 10.82 7.25 -7.70
CA GLU A 30 10.97 7.84 -6.37
C GLU A 30 9.81 7.54 -5.41
N ASP A 31 8.59 7.63 -5.93
CA ASP A 31 7.33 7.32 -5.23
C ASP A 31 7.24 5.85 -4.81
N GLU A 32 7.54 4.93 -5.74
CA GLU A 32 7.59 3.49 -5.46
C GLU A 32 8.64 3.16 -4.41
N ARG A 33 9.84 3.75 -4.52
CA ARG A 33 10.93 3.55 -3.56
C ARG A 33 10.60 4.09 -2.17
N ALA A 34 9.95 5.25 -2.09
CA ALA A 34 9.53 5.82 -0.81
C ALA A 34 8.52 4.91 -0.10
N VAL A 35 7.53 4.40 -0.83
CA VAL A 35 6.56 3.43 -0.30
C VAL A 35 7.22 2.12 0.08
N ALA A 36 8.10 1.56 -0.77
CA ALA A 36 8.77 0.30 -0.50
C ALA A 36 9.59 0.33 0.80
N ARG A 37 10.13 1.49 1.17
CA ARG A 37 10.93 1.66 2.39
C ARG A 37 10.10 1.87 3.66
N LEU A 38 8.78 2.11 3.57
CA LEU A 38 7.92 2.24 4.75
C LEU A 38 7.96 1.00 5.65
N GLY A 39 8.20 -0.18 5.08
CA GLY A 39 8.34 -1.43 5.83
C GLY A 39 9.44 -1.40 6.90
N VAL A 40 10.48 -0.57 6.74
CA VAL A 40 11.55 -0.40 7.75
C VAL A 40 11.02 0.18 9.07
N TYR A 41 9.91 0.92 9.01
CA TYR A 41 9.22 1.50 10.16
C TYR A 41 7.96 0.71 10.55
N GLY A 42 7.71 -0.42 9.90
CA GLY A 42 6.61 -1.31 10.24
C GLY A 42 6.86 -2.04 11.55
N TYR A 43 5.80 -2.27 12.31
CA TYR A 43 5.80 -3.14 13.47
C TYR A 43 5.57 -4.59 13.04
N GLU A 44 6.49 -5.49 13.38
CA GLU A 44 6.37 -6.92 13.07
C GLU A 44 5.29 -7.61 13.92
N GLY A 45 4.34 -8.28 13.26
CA GLY A 45 3.30 -9.08 13.91
C GLY A 45 2.58 -9.97 12.92
N ASP A 46 2.14 -11.15 13.35
CA ASP A 46 1.29 -12.06 12.57
C ASP A 46 1.83 -12.39 11.14
N GLY A 47 3.15 -12.44 10.97
CA GLY A 47 3.79 -12.71 9.68
C GLY A 47 3.73 -11.54 8.69
N CYS A 48 3.45 -10.32 9.17
CA CYS A 48 3.43 -9.10 8.39
C CYS A 48 4.06 -7.91 9.14
N LEU A 49 4.12 -6.78 8.45
CA LEU A 49 4.56 -5.49 8.98
C LEU A 49 3.36 -4.56 9.06
N TYR A 50 3.03 -4.01 10.23
CA TYR A 50 1.97 -3.03 10.39
C TYR A 50 2.55 -1.62 10.40
N PHE A 51 2.10 -0.76 9.48
CA PHE A 51 2.45 0.66 9.53
C PHE A 51 1.48 1.41 10.44
N VAL A 52 2.02 2.20 11.36
CA VAL A 52 1.20 2.89 12.36
C VAL A 52 0.38 4.00 11.69
N GLN A 53 -0.93 4.00 11.89
CA GLN A 53 -1.86 4.96 11.27
C GLN A 53 -1.51 6.43 11.55
N THR A 54 -0.90 6.72 12.70
CA THR A 54 -0.45 8.09 13.06
C THR A 54 0.72 8.59 12.22
N ASP A 55 1.41 7.69 11.52
CA ASP A 55 2.61 7.97 10.74
C ASP A 55 2.29 7.99 9.23
N GLY A 56 1.25 7.25 8.83
CA GLY A 56 0.67 7.28 7.49
C GLY A 56 -0.37 6.19 7.27
N TRP A 57 -1.04 6.24 6.12
CA TRP A 57 -2.20 5.40 5.80
C TRP A 57 -2.40 5.27 4.29
N ALA A 58 -3.42 4.50 3.89
CA ALA A 58 -3.88 4.43 2.51
C ALA A 58 -5.26 5.08 2.36
N GLU A 59 -5.35 6.10 1.51
CA GLU A 59 -6.61 6.70 1.07
C GLU A 59 -7.14 5.99 -0.16
N ARG A 60 -8.43 5.67 -0.17
CA ARG A 60 -9.07 4.95 -1.28
C ARG A 60 -10.25 5.73 -1.79
N ARG A 61 -10.40 5.77 -3.12
CA ARG A 61 -11.56 6.38 -3.78
C ARG A 61 -11.95 5.59 -5.01
N LEU A 62 -13.19 5.13 -5.05
CA LEU A 62 -13.77 4.49 -6.23
C LEU A 62 -14.65 5.47 -7.00
N ASP A 63 -14.36 5.67 -8.28
CA ASP A 63 -15.20 6.43 -9.23
C ASP A 63 -15.61 5.52 -10.39
N GLY A 64 -16.86 5.06 -10.37
CA GLY A 64 -17.33 3.99 -11.25
C GLY A 64 -16.55 2.69 -11.01
N GLU A 65 -15.75 2.28 -11.99
CA GLU A 65 -14.86 1.11 -11.89
C GLU A 65 -13.40 1.48 -11.62
N LEU A 66 -13.08 2.78 -11.57
CA LEU A 66 -11.72 3.25 -11.37
C LEU A 66 -11.44 3.44 -9.87
N LEU A 67 -10.67 2.53 -9.29
CA LEU A 67 -10.17 2.66 -7.93
C LEU A 67 -8.85 3.42 -7.95
N THR A 68 -8.77 4.51 -7.19
CA THR A 68 -7.55 5.24 -6.88
C THR A 68 -7.14 4.94 -5.44
N VAL A 69 -5.86 4.65 -5.25
CA VAL A 69 -5.24 4.49 -3.93
C VAL A 69 -4.09 5.48 -3.81
N ASP A 70 -4.15 6.31 -2.78
CA ASP A 70 -3.08 7.21 -2.40
C ASP A 70 -2.42 6.67 -1.13
N ILE A 71 -1.12 6.42 -1.18
CA ILE A 71 -0.33 6.09 0.02
C ILE A 71 0.27 7.38 0.54
N VAL A 72 -0.01 7.67 1.81
CA VAL A 72 0.36 8.94 2.43
C VAL A 72 1.17 8.70 3.70
N ALA A 73 2.08 9.62 4.01
CA ALA A 73 2.83 9.60 5.25
C ALA A 73 3.18 11.02 5.71
N HIS A 74 3.40 11.19 7.01
CA HIS A 74 3.87 12.47 7.54
C HIS A 74 5.34 12.74 7.16
N PRO A 75 5.72 14.02 6.97
CA PRO A 75 7.09 14.40 6.63
C PRO A 75 8.16 13.87 7.60
N LEU A 76 7.80 13.68 8.88
CA LEU A 76 8.71 13.15 9.89
C LEU A 76 9.20 11.73 9.56
N VAL A 77 8.32 10.89 9.01
CA VAL A 77 8.64 9.54 8.55
C VAL A 77 9.65 9.60 7.41
N LEU A 78 9.44 10.51 6.45
CA LEU A 78 10.32 10.65 5.28
C LEU A 78 11.75 11.05 5.66
N LYS A 79 11.91 11.89 6.69
CA LYS A 79 13.23 12.22 7.23
C LYS A 79 13.96 10.97 7.73
N GLY A 80 13.25 10.06 8.40
CA GLY A 80 13.79 8.78 8.83
C GLY A 80 14.10 7.84 7.66
N LEU A 81 13.36 7.96 6.57
CA LEU A 81 13.59 7.24 5.33
C LEU A 81 14.65 7.88 4.44
N GLU A 82 15.34 8.95 4.84
CA GLU A 82 16.26 9.69 3.96
C GLU A 82 15.62 10.05 2.60
N ALA A 83 14.30 10.21 2.58
CA ALA A 83 13.53 10.62 1.42
C ALA A 83 13.29 12.13 1.51
N ASP A 84 13.48 12.84 0.41
CA ASP A 84 13.26 14.27 0.37
C ASP A 84 11.76 14.57 0.27
N ALA A 85 11.23 15.25 1.29
CA ALA A 85 9.84 15.64 1.35
C ALA A 85 9.44 16.62 0.23
N GLU A 86 10.38 17.38 -0.33
CA GLU A 86 10.12 18.31 -1.43
C GLU A 86 9.71 17.59 -2.73
N LEU A 87 10.03 16.30 -2.85
CA LEU A 87 9.67 15.46 -4.00
C LEU A 87 8.19 15.02 -3.97
N PHE A 88 7.49 15.28 -2.86
CA PHE A 88 6.09 14.93 -2.64
C PHE A 88 5.27 16.21 -2.39
N PRO A 89 5.00 17.02 -3.42
CA PRO A 89 4.29 18.30 -3.27
C PRO A 89 2.81 18.12 -2.94
N GLU A 90 2.27 16.95 -3.22
CA GLU A 90 0.86 16.64 -3.10
C GLU A 90 0.50 16.25 -1.66
N ARG A 91 -0.71 16.60 -1.24
CA ARG A 91 -1.17 16.40 0.15
C ARG A 91 -2.25 15.34 0.23
N SER A 92 -2.34 14.73 1.39
CA SER A 92 -3.46 13.86 1.76
C SER A 92 -4.79 14.64 1.73
N SER A 93 -5.85 13.94 1.37
CA SER A 93 -7.20 14.50 1.41
C SER A 93 -7.81 14.50 2.82
N ALA A 94 -7.35 13.61 3.69
CA ALA A 94 -7.79 13.50 5.09
C ALA A 94 -7.03 14.46 6.02
N ASP A 95 -5.71 14.62 5.84
CA ASP A 95 -4.87 15.53 6.62
C ASP A 95 -3.89 16.32 5.72
N PRO A 96 -4.08 17.64 5.56
CA PRO A 96 -3.19 18.48 4.76
C PRO A 96 -1.72 18.52 5.24
N ALA A 97 -1.41 18.04 6.44
CA ALA A 97 -0.05 17.91 6.96
C ALA A 97 0.67 16.64 6.48
N ALA A 98 -0.06 15.64 5.98
CA ALA A 98 0.50 14.43 5.39
C ALA A 98 0.77 14.59 3.88
N LEU A 99 1.83 13.94 3.42
CA LEU A 99 2.30 13.98 2.05
C LEU A 99 1.80 12.75 1.29
N ARG A 100 1.34 12.95 0.05
CA ARG A 100 1.02 11.84 -0.86
C ARG A 100 2.31 11.32 -1.49
N LEU A 101 2.70 10.11 -1.11
CA LEU A 101 3.92 9.46 -1.59
C LEU A 101 3.71 8.83 -2.96
N LEU A 102 2.60 8.10 -3.11
CA LEU A 102 2.26 7.36 -4.32
C LEU A 102 0.78 7.53 -4.60
N ARG A 103 0.42 7.61 -5.89
CA ARG A 103 -0.94 7.38 -6.37
C ARG A 103 -0.91 6.28 -7.40
N VAL A 104 -1.67 5.23 -7.15
CA VAL A 104 -1.91 4.15 -8.10
C VAL A 104 -3.41 4.13 -8.44
N SER A 105 -3.74 3.75 -9.67
CA SER A 105 -5.13 3.55 -10.06
C SER A 105 -5.28 2.32 -10.92
N GLY A 106 -6.37 1.59 -10.71
CA GLY A 106 -6.67 0.35 -11.42
C GLY A 106 -8.17 0.20 -11.60
N ARG A 107 -8.57 -0.55 -12.63
CA ARG A 107 -9.98 -0.93 -12.80
C ARG A 107 -10.32 -2.11 -11.90
N VAL A 108 -11.40 -1.99 -11.16
CA VAL A 108 -11.90 -3.06 -10.27
C VAL A 108 -13.40 -3.22 -10.44
N GLY A 109 -13.90 -4.43 -10.19
CA GLY A 109 -15.33 -4.69 -10.11
C GLY A 109 -15.90 -4.06 -8.84
N PRO A 110 -16.86 -3.11 -8.92
CA PRO A 110 -17.38 -2.41 -7.73
C PRO A 110 -17.97 -3.34 -6.67
N GLY A 111 -18.66 -4.41 -7.09
CA GLY A 111 -19.22 -5.42 -6.18
C GLY A 111 -18.17 -6.28 -5.48
N LEU A 112 -17.00 -6.49 -6.10
CA LEU A 112 -15.87 -7.17 -5.45
C LEU A 112 -15.14 -6.21 -4.50
N TYR A 113 -14.94 -4.96 -4.91
CA TYR A 113 -14.33 -3.94 -4.07
C TYR A 113 -15.17 -3.63 -2.81
N ALA A 114 -16.50 -3.66 -2.90
CA ALA A 114 -17.38 -3.48 -1.75
C ALA A 114 -17.23 -4.58 -0.67
N GLN A 115 -16.58 -5.70 -1.00
CA GLN A 115 -16.25 -6.78 -0.06
C GLN A 115 -14.81 -6.69 0.44
N ALA A 116 -14.02 -5.72 -0.05
CA ALA A 116 -12.63 -5.59 0.32
C ALA A 116 -12.49 -5.12 1.77
N GLN A 117 -11.55 -5.73 2.50
CA GLN A 117 -11.11 -5.26 3.82
C GLN A 117 -10.64 -3.80 3.74
N ASP A 118 -10.85 -3.03 4.81
CA ASP A 118 -10.46 -1.61 4.88
C ASP A 118 -8.94 -1.40 4.83
N SER A 119 -8.16 -2.39 5.28
CA SER A 119 -6.69 -2.37 5.27
C SER A 119 -6.13 -2.61 3.87
N THR A 120 -5.07 -1.87 3.51
CA THR A 120 -4.38 -1.99 2.23
C THR A 120 -3.08 -2.75 2.42
N VAL A 121 -2.86 -3.80 1.64
CA VAL A 121 -1.60 -4.54 1.60
C VAL A 121 -0.67 -3.90 0.59
N VAL A 122 0.56 -3.61 1.00
CA VAL A 122 1.65 -3.20 0.13
C VAL A 122 2.65 -4.35 0.04
N LEU A 123 2.97 -4.75 -1.19
CA LEU A 123 4.02 -5.73 -1.49
C LEU A 123 5.15 -5.04 -2.25
N THR A 124 6.39 -5.29 -1.85
CA THR A 124 7.58 -4.79 -2.54
C THR A 124 8.17 -5.89 -3.41
N ALA A 125 8.69 -5.54 -4.59
CA ALA A 125 9.34 -6.51 -5.45
C ALA A 125 10.50 -5.89 -6.25
N PRO A 126 11.43 -6.70 -6.77
CA PRO A 126 12.39 -6.25 -7.75
C PRO A 126 11.69 -5.67 -8.99
N ALA A 127 12.33 -4.68 -9.61
CA ALA A 127 11.79 -4.06 -10.82
C ALA A 127 11.64 -5.10 -11.95
N GLY A 128 10.45 -5.15 -12.56
CA GLY A 128 10.13 -6.09 -13.64
C GLY A 128 9.54 -7.43 -13.19
N THR A 129 9.44 -7.68 -11.88
CA THR A 129 8.68 -8.84 -11.38
C THR A 129 7.18 -8.60 -11.56
N PRO A 130 6.43 -9.54 -12.18
CA PRO A 130 4.98 -9.41 -12.37
C PRO A 130 4.22 -9.40 -11.03
N ALA A 131 3.22 -8.53 -10.89
CA ALA A 131 2.44 -8.38 -9.67
C ALA A 131 1.76 -9.69 -9.22
N GLU A 132 1.27 -10.51 -10.16
CA GLU A 132 0.66 -11.81 -9.85
C GLU A 132 1.64 -12.78 -9.18
N GLN A 133 2.91 -12.75 -9.59
CA GLN A 133 3.95 -13.57 -8.98
C GLN A 133 4.23 -13.11 -7.55
N VAL A 134 4.35 -11.79 -7.34
CA VAL A 134 4.57 -11.20 -6.01
C VAL A 134 3.43 -11.56 -5.05
N VAL A 135 2.19 -11.52 -5.51
CA VAL A 135 1.02 -11.94 -4.74
C VAL A 135 1.06 -13.43 -4.43
N ALA A 136 1.46 -14.28 -5.38
CA ALA A 136 1.57 -15.72 -5.15
C ALA A 136 2.62 -16.05 -4.08
N GLU A 137 3.77 -15.36 -4.08
CA GLU A 137 4.82 -15.49 -3.05
C GLU A 137 4.34 -14.99 -1.68
N ALA A 138 3.55 -13.92 -1.63
CA ALA A 138 2.94 -13.45 -0.38
C ALA A 138 1.94 -14.48 0.19
N ARG A 139 1.13 -15.11 -0.66
CA ARG A 139 0.19 -16.18 -0.25
C ARG A 139 0.88 -17.42 0.31
N SER A 140 2.09 -17.75 -0.17
CA SER A 140 2.85 -18.88 0.37
C SER A 140 3.57 -18.56 1.69
N GLY A 141 3.52 -17.31 2.15
CA GLY A 141 4.22 -16.84 3.35
C GLY A 141 5.72 -16.59 3.12
N GLU A 142 6.18 -16.61 1.87
CA GLU A 142 7.58 -16.33 1.51
C GLU A 142 7.93 -14.84 1.55
N ARG A 143 6.91 -13.97 1.58
CA ARG A 143 7.05 -12.52 1.66
C ARG A 143 6.19 -11.95 2.78
N TRP A 144 6.76 -11.01 3.53
CA TRP A 144 6.05 -10.29 4.58
C TRP A 144 5.42 -9.02 4.00
N PRO A 145 4.07 -8.93 3.97
CA PRO A 145 3.39 -7.74 3.48
C PRO A 145 3.49 -6.58 4.47
N LEU A 146 3.44 -5.35 3.95
CA LEU A 146 3.19 -4.16 4.76
C LEU A 146 1.69 -3.84 4.76
N ILE A 147 1.09 -3.71 5.94
CA ILE A 147 -0.32 -3.41 6.14
C ILE A 147 -0.48 -1.93 6.46
N LEU A 148 -1.27 -1.23 5.65
CA LEU A 148 -1.64 0.17 5.86
C LEU A 148 -3.10 0.26 6.32
N ALA A 149 -3.32 1.01 7.40
CA ALA A 149 -4.65 1.37 7.87
C ALA A 149 -5.39 2.32 6.90
N PRO A 150 -6.73 2.46 7.01
CA PRO A 150 -7.46 3.56 6.39
C PRO A 150 -7.07 4.92 7.03
N PRO A 151 -7.55 6.06 6.51
CA PRO A 151 -7.33 7.37 7.13
C PRO A 151 -7.84 7.42 8.58
N PRO A 152 -7.21 8.22 9.46
CA PRO A 152 -7.74 8.48 10.80
C PRO A 152 -9.08 9.22 10.75
N GLU A 153 -9.94 9.01 11.76
CA GLU A 153 -11.24 9.69 11.94
C GLU A 153 -11.12 11.14 12.44
#